data_AF-A0A957HRT7-F1
#
_entry.id   AF-A0A957HRT7-F1
#
_cell.length_a   1.000
_cell.length_b   1.000
_cell.length_c   1.000
_cell.angle_alpha   90.00
_cell.angle_beta   90.00
_cell.angle_gamma   90.00
#
_symmetry.space_group_name_H-M   'P 1'
#
loop_
_entity.id
_entity.type
_entity.pdbx_description
1 polymer ?
#
loop_
_entity_poly.entity_id
_entity_poly.type
_entity_poly.pdbx_seq_one_letter_code
_entity_poly.pdbx_strand_id
1 'polypeptide(L)'
;FSSRGPTDDGRIKPDVVAPGTWILSGFSELYQEGYGDPVNPQNGVYQYDGWGMPYSQEYKYMGGTSMSNPLTAGAAAVVRDYYQKADSHNASAALVKATLINSAVDLLDENNDGVNDNDFPIPNIHEGWGRVNVASATDGSHDYADNTSGVSTSNTVSYDVNVAGGGALKVSLVWSDYPSTETASVNLVNDLDLVITGPGGSPTYRGNVFSGGWSQTGGSADRINNVENVYIQSAGAGTWTVDIVGFNVPQGAQPFALVVDGGSLVVPPPPSSMHVGDLDSSTATGRGGKWDATITITVHDESEAPVSGATVSGSWSAGASGSGSCVTNGSGQCSITKSNISKNSSSVTFTVSNVTHATLVYNSGANHDPDGDSNGTSIVVLKP
;
A
#
# COMPACT_ATOMS: atom_id res chain seq x y z
N PHE A 1 -1.61 -21.73 27.56
CA PHE A 1 -1.97 -20.42 28.16
C PHE A 1 -2.05 -19.32 27.11
N SER A 2 -1.27 -19.35 26.01
CA SER A 2 -1.52 -18.43 24.90
C SER A 2 -2.94 -18.58 24.40
N SER A 3 -3.68 -17.48 24.29
CA SER A 3 -5.02 -17.46 23.71
C SER A 3 -4.95 -17.93 22.25
N ARG A 4 -6.04 -18.54 21.79
CA ARG A 4 -6.19 -19.10 20.46
C ARG A 4 -7.36 -18.39 19.78
N GLY A 5 -7.27 -18.23 18.47
CA GLY A 5 -8.38 -17.75 17.66
C GLY A 5 -9.44 -18.84 17.41
N PRO A 6 -10.35 -18.63 16.44
CA PRO A 6 -10.52 -17.36 15.74
C PRO A 6 -11.08 -16.27 16.68
N THR A 7 -11.22 -15.04 16.19
CA THR A 7 -12.12 -14.07 16.84
C THR A 7 -13.59 -14.51 16.71
N ASP A 8 -14.50 -13.86 17.43
CA ASP A 8 -15.94 -14.17 17.38
C ASP A 8 -16.55 -14.05 15.97
N ASP A 9 -15.92 -13.26 15.08
CA ASP A 9 -16.27 -13.11 13.66
C ASP A 9 -15.38 -13.93 12.69
N GLY A 10 -14.63 -14.91 13.20
CA GLY A 10 -13.92 -15.91 12.40
C GLY A 10 -12.49 -15.54 11.96
N ARG A 11 -12.00 -14.32 12.26
CA ARG A 11 -10.68 -13.86 11.80
C ARG A 11 -9.54 -14.60 12.48
N ILE A 12 -8.42 -14.70 11.77
CA ILE A 12 -7.19 -15.32 12.26
C ILE A 12 -6.59 -14.43 13.35
N LYS A 13 -6.49 -14.97 14.57
CA LYS A 13 -5.70 -14.42 15.68
C LYS A 13 -4.96 -15.53 16.43
N PRO A 14 -3.74 -15.28 16.97
CA PRO A 14 -2.95 -14.04 16.82
C PRO A 14 -2.51 -13.79 15.36
N ASP A 15 -1.94 -12.63 15.04
CA ASP A 15 -1.36 -12.40 13.70
C ASP A 15 -0.02 -13.14 13.54
N VAL A 16 0.81 -13.11 14.59
CA VAL A 16 2.13 -13.75 14.68
C VAL A 16 2.41 -14.13 16.14
N VAL A 17 3.40 -15.00 16.38
CA VAL A 17 3.87 -15.37 17.72
C VAL A 17 5.35 -15.06 17.95
N ALA A 18 5.73 -15.00 19.23
CA ALA A 18 7.10 -14.81 19.69
C ALA A 18 7.32 -15.55 21.03
N PRO A 19 8.57 -15.88 21.41
CA PRO A 19 8.88 -16.54 22.67
C PRO A 19 8.23 -15.83 23.88
N GLY A 20 7.53 -16.61 24.71
CA GLY A 20 6.72 -16.10 25.83
C GLY A 20 6.79 -16.96 27.09
N THR A 21 7.72 -17.91 27.17
CA THR A 21 7.94 -18.79 28.32
C THR A 21 9.35 -18.59 28.84
N TRP A 22 9.53 -18.45 30.15
CA TRP A 22 10.85 -18.26 30.77
C TRP A 22 11.65 -17.11 30.14
N ILE A 23 10.99 -15.97 29.93
CA ILE A 23 11.64 -14.76 29.42
C ILE A 23 12.28 -14.01 30.59
N LEU A 24 13.60 -13.91 30.56
CA LEU A 24 14.37 -13.09 31.50
C LEU A 24 14.27 -11.63 31.08
N SER A 25 13.78 -10.77 31.96
CA SER A 25 13.65 -9.32 31.70
C SER A 25 13.90 -8.50 32.97
N GLY A 26 13.93 -7.18 32.83
CA GLY A 26 14.13 -6.24 33.92
C GLY A 26 13.06 -6.39 35.00
N PHE A 27 13.48 -6.46 36.25
CA PHE A 27 12.62 -6.57 37.43
C PHE A 27 12.48 -5.20 38.12
N SER A 28 11.31 -4.93 38.71
CA SER A 28 11.07 -3.66 39.39
C SER A 28 11.60 -3.70 40.83
N GLU A 29 12.35 -2.68 41.22
CA GLU A 29 12.78 -2.47 42.62
C GLU A 29 11.63 -2.01 43.54
N LEU A 30 10.46 -1.67 42.98
CA LEU A 30 9.31 -1.20 43.74
C LEU A 30 8.54 -2.37 44.38
N TYR A 31 8.34 -2.29 45.68
CA TYR A 31 7.45 -3.18 46.42
C TYR A 31 6.01 -3.11 45.88
N GLN A 32 5.43 -4.28 45.55
CA GLN A 32 4.01 -4.42 45.23
C GLN A 32 3.30 -5.31 46.25
N GLU A 33 2.43 -4.69 47.03
CA GLU A 33 1.55 -5.36 47.98
C GLU A 33 0.49 -6.20 47.22
N GLY A 34 0.28 -7.45 47.65
CA GLY A 34 -0.78 -8.32 47.11
C GLY A 34 -0.40 -9.23 45.92
N TYR A 35 0.78 -9.09 45.32
CA TYR A 35 1.26 -10.01 44.26
C TYR A 35 2.23 -11.11 44.73
N GLY A 36 2.68 -11.07 46.00
CA GLY A 36 3.32 -12.19 46.72
C GLY A 36 4.79 -12.46 46.34
N ASP A 37 5.78 -12.22 47.19
CA ASP A 37 5.83 -11.92 48.62
C ASP A 37 7.08 -11.06 48.83
N PRO A 38 7.01 -9.79 49.27
CA PRO A 38 8.24 -9.01 49.52
C PRO A 38 9.15 -9.78 50.46
N VAL A 39 10.47 -9.53 50.44
CA VAL A 39 11.25 -9.60 51.70
C VAL A 39 10.57 -8.63 52.64
N ASN A 40 9.62 -9.18 53.41
CA ASN A 40 8.53 -8.37 53.92
C ASN A 40 9.14 -7.39 54.92
N PRO A 41 8.84 -6.07 54.83
CA PRO A 41 9.45 -5.08 55.70
C PRO A 41 9.14 -5.31 57.20
N GLN A 42 8.31 -6.29 57.54
CA GLN A 42 8.10 -6.79 58.90
C GLN A 42 8.78 -8.15 59.25
N ASN A 43 9.26 -8.96 58.29
CA ASN A 43 9.75 -10.34 58.57
C ASN A 43 10.99 -10.88 57.82
N GLY A 44 11.36 -10.40 56.61
CA GLY A 44 12.64 -10.74 55.98
C GLY A 44 12.75 -11.85 54.89
N VAL A 45 11.70 -12.28 54.15
CA VAL A 45 11.78 -13.45 53.20
C VAL A 45 11.14 -13.21 51.79
N TYR A 46 11.77 -13.62 50.66
CA TYR A 46 11.40 -13.41 49.22
C TYR A 46 10.09 -14.08 48.71
N GLN A 47 9.44 -13.80 47.54
CA GLN A 47 9.83 -13.27 46.19
C GLN A 47 9.33 -14.19 45.06
N TYR A 48 8.03 -14.55 45.06
CA TYR A 48 7.43 -15.53 44.14
C TYR A 48 6.48 -15.00 43.04
N ASP A 49 6.47 -13.69 42.76
CA ASP A 49 5.67 -13.05 41.71
C ASP A 49 6.17 -13.25 40.26
N GLY A 50 6.93 -14.32 39.99
CA GLY A 50 7.44 -14.66 38.66
C GLY A 50 7.64 -16.17 38.48
N TRP A 51 8.14 -16.57 37.31
CA TRP A 51 8.38 -17.98 37.02
C TRP A 51 9.69 -18.43 37.68
N GLY A 52 9.58 -19.08 38.83
CA GLY A 52 10.73 -19.53 39.63
C GLY A 52 11.41 -18.41 40.42
N MET A 53 12.65 -18.67 40.86
CA MET A 53 13.45 -17.70 41.61
C MET A 53 13.94 -16.55 40.70
N PRO A 54 14.08 -15.31 41.22
CA PRO A 54 14.76 -14.24 40.49
C PRO A 54 16.22 -14.61 40.18
N TYR A 55 16.73 -14.16 39.04
CA TYR A 55 18.10 -14.43 38.61
C TYR A 55 19.10 -13.47 39.29
N SER A 56 18.74 -12.19 39.39
CA SER A 56 19.45 -11.18 40.17
C SER A 56 18.44 -10.19 40.80
N GLN A 57 18.93 -9.09 41.37
CA GLN A 57 18.06 -8.00 41.84
C GLN A 57 17.44 -7.22 40.67
N GLU A 58 18.13 -7.12 39.54
CA GLU A 58 17.67 -6.39 38.36
C GLU A 58 16.91 -7.25 37.33
N TYR A 59 16.97 -8.59 37.41
CA TYR A 59 16.41 -9.48 36.38
C TYR A 59 15.63 -10.68 36.94
N LYS A 60 14.45 -10.94 36.36
CA LYS A 60 13.56 -12.05 36.74
C LYS A 60 12.93 -12.72 35.51
N TYR A 61 12.64 -14.03 35.64
CA TYR A 61 11.91 -14.80 34.65
C TYR A 61 10.39 -14.61 34.80
N MET A 62 9.72 -14.36 33.67
CA MET A 62 8.26 -14.38 33.57
C MET A 62 7.81 -15.16 32.33
N GLY A 63 6.51 -15.46 32.23
CA GLY A 63 5.92 -16.06 31.05
C GLY A 63 4.45 -15.72 30.90
N GLY A 64 4.00 -15.69 29.64
CA GLY A 64 2.70 -15.17 29.22
C GLY A 64 2.80 -14.51 27.85
N THR A 65 1.66 -14.30 27.19
CA THR A 65 1.58 -13.45 25.99
C THR A 65 2.02 -12.00 26.30
N SER A 66 1.88 -11.57 27.56
CA SER A 66 2.47 -10.33 28.09
C SER A 66 3.98 -10.22 27.96
N MET A 67 4.71 -11.33 27.74
CA MET A 67 6.15 -11.35 27.45
C MET A 67 6.41 -11.45 25.94
N SER A 68 5.63 -12.23 25.18
CA SER A 68 5.71 -12.28 23.72
C SER A 68 5.41 -10.92 23.06
N ASN A 69 4.46 -10.15 23.61
CA ASN A 69 4.02 -8.87 23.08
C ASN A 69 5.14 -7.80 23.05
N PRO A 70 5.85 -7.47 24.15
CA PRO A 70 6.95 -6.51 24.09
C PRO A 70 8.14 -6.97 23.24
N LEU A 71 8.41 -8.28 23.14
CA LEU A 71 9.38 -8.81 22.16
C LEU A 71 8.97 -8.46 20.72
N THR A 72 7.69 -8.68 20.40
CA THR A 72 7.11 -8.35 19.07
C THR A 72 7.07 -6.84 18.81
N ALA A 73 6.81 -6.02 19.83
CA ALA A 73 6.88 -4.57 19.74
C ALA A 73 8.31 -4.07 19.46
N GLY A 74 9.33 -4.69 20.07
CA GLY A 74 10.73 -4.44 19.76
C GLY A 74 11.08 -4.81 18.31
N ALA A 75 10.60 -5.95 17.83
CA ALA A 75 10.73 -6.35 16.42
C ALA A 75 10.09 -5.34 15.45
N ALA A 76 8.86 -4.89 15.74
CA ALA A 76 8.18 -3.87 14.93
C ALA A 76 8.93 -2.53 14.91
N ALA A 77 9.55 -2.13 16.02
CA ALA A 77 10.40 -0.94 16.07
C ALA A 77 11.66 -1.09 15.19
N VAL A 78 12.30 -2.27 15.20
CA VAL A 78 13.47 -2.57 14.35
C VAL A 78 13.10 -2.58 12.87
N VAL A 79 11.97 -3.19 12.48
CA VAL A 79 11.46 -3.18 11.09
C VAL A 79 11.17 -1.75 10.62
N ARG A 80 10.55 -0.91 11.46
CA ARG A 80 10.29 0.50 11.10
C ARG A 80 11.56 1.34 11.00
N ASP A 81 12.55 1.08 11.86
CA ASP A 81 13.86 1.72 11.81
C ASP A 81 14.69 1.27 10.59
N TYR A 82 14.53 0.01 10.16
CA TYR A 82 15.10 -0.51 8.92
C TYR A 82 14.62 0.29 7.70
N TYR A 83 13.31 0.39 7.45
CA TYR A 83 12.77 1.17 6.32
C TYR A 83 13.22 2.64 6.34
N GLN A 84 13.29 3.24 7.53
CA GLN A 84 13.72 4.63 7.69
C GLN A 84 15.21 4.83 7.37
N LYS A 85 16.07 3.81 7.53
CA LYS A 85 17.53 3.89 7.35
C LYS A 85 18.03 3.32 6.02
N ALA A 86 17.45 2.21 5.57
CA ALA A 86 17.78 1.59 4.29
C ALA A 86 17.16 2.39 3.13
N ASP A 87 15.85 2.64 3.22
CA ASP A 87 15.05 3.12 2.09
C ASP A 87 14.66 4.60 2.23
N SER A 88 15.06 5.25 3.32
CA SER A 88 14.61 6.59 3.74
C SER A 88 13.08 6.71 3.87
N HIS A 89 12.38 5.59 4.06
CA HIS A 89 10.93 5.49 4.00
C HIS A 89 10.28 5.50 5.38
N ASN A 90 9.24 6.33 5.55
CA ASN A 90 8.44 6.37 6.78
C ASN A 90 7.34 5.30 6.73
N ALA A 91 7.71 4.05 6.94
CA ALA A 91 6.81 2.90 6.84
C ALA A 91 5.52 3.05 7.67
N SER A 92 4.39 2.76 7.01
CA SER A 92 3.08 2.69 7.65
C SER A 92 2.98 1.52 8.64
N ALA A 93 2.01 1.58 9.55
CA ALA A 93 1.71 0.46 10.44
C ALA A 93 1.29 -0.80 9.68
N ALA A 94 0.65 -0.65 8.51
CA ALA A 94 0.30 -1.76 7.63
C ALA A 94 1.56 -2.40 7.04
N LEU A 95 2.53 -1.61 6.56
CA LEU A 95 3.80 -2.13 6.01
C LEU A 95 4.61 -2.87 7.07
N VAL A 96 4.78 -2.29 8.26
CA VAL A 96 5.49 -2.95 9.37
C VAL A 96 4.82 -4.29 9.73
N LYS A 97 3.48 -4.34 9.76
CA LYS A 97 2.74 -5.59 10.00
C LYS A 97 2.89 -6.59 8.85
N ALA A 98 2.78 -6.15 7.60
CA ALA A 98 2.98 -7.00 6.42
C ALA A 98 4.37 -7.64 6.40
N THR A 99 5.41 -6.86 6.72
CA THR A 99 6.80 -7.34 6.76
C THR A 99 7.00 -8.41 7.83
N LEU A 100 6.45 -8.20 9.04
CA LEU A 100 6.53 -9.18 10.14
C LEU A 100 5.77 -10.48 9.83
N ILE A 101 4.69 -10.42 9.05
CA ILE A 101 3.88 -11.57 8.62
C ILE A 101 4.55 -12.32 7.46
N ASN A 102 5.06 -11.59 6.46
CA ASN A 102 5.70 -12.18 5.29
C ASN A 102 7.01 -12.89 5.68
N SER A 103 7.81 -12.32 6.58
CA SER A 103 9.04 -12.92 7.11
C SER A 103 8.81 -13.99 8.19
N ALA A 104 7.57 -14.21 8.65
CA ALA A 104 7.29 -15.16 9.73
C ALA A 104 7.58 -16.62 9.31
N VAL A 105 7.95 -17.41 10.32
CA VAL A 105 8.32 -18.83 10.18
C VAL A 105 7.23 -19.72 10.76
N ASP A 106 6.65 -20.56 9.92
CA ASP A 106 5.73 -21.67 10.24
C ASP A 106 6.35 -22.62 11.27
N LEU A 107 5.64 -22.88 12.37
CA LEU A 107 6.12 -23.73 13.47
C LEU A 107 5.83 -25.20 13.19
N LEU A 108 6.78 -25.83 12.48
CA LEU A 108 6.68 -27.24 12.07
C LEU A 108 6.63 -28.27 13.22
N ASP A 109 6.91 -27.84 14.44
CA ASP A 109 6.90 -28.59 15.71
C ASP A 109 6.30 -27.66 16.78
N GLU A 110 4.98 -27.57 16.84
CA GLU A 110 4.26 -26.68 17.78
C GLU A 110 4.37 -27.15 19.24
N ASN A 111 4.63 -28.44 19.45
CA ASN A 111 4.65 -29.07 20.77
C ASN A 111 6.07 -29.10 21.39
N ASN A 112 7.10 -28.92 20.55
CA ASN A 112 8.54 -28.94 20.85
C ASN A 112 9.02 -30.29 21.43
N ASP A 113 8.54 -31.41 20.88
CA ASP A 113 9.02 -32.77 21.22
C ASP A 113 10.20 -33.24 20.34
N GLY A 114 10.54 -32.49 19.29
CA GLY A 114 11.62 -32.78 18.35
C GLY A 114 11.19 -33.55 17.11
N VAL A 115 9.89 -33.74 16.89
CA VAL A 115 9.31 -34.25 15.65
C VAL A 115 8.66 -33.10 14.89
N ASN A 116 8.98 -32.95 13.60
CA ASN A 116 8.20 -32.07 12.72
C ASN A 116 6.87 -32.77 12.39
N ASP A 117 5.90 -32.71 13.31
CA ASP A 117 4.59 -33.34 13.17
C ASP A 117 3.50 -32.41 12.61
N ASN A 118 3.75 -31.09 12.54
CA ASN A 118 2.87 -29.99 12.09
C ASN A 118 1.43 -30.39 11.71
N ASP A 119 0.62 -30.71 12.71
CA ASP A 119 -0.80 -31.04 12.54
C ASP A 119 -1.62 -29.81 12.04
N PHE A 120 -1.08 -28.58 12.17
CA PHE A 120 -1.79 -27.33 11.91
C PHE A 120 -0.89 -26.28 11.23
N PRO A 121 -0.47 -26.44 9.96
CA PRO A 121 0.38 -25.47 9.30
C PRO A 121 -0.32 -24.13 9.05
N ILE A 122 0.46 -23.06 8.82
CA ILE A 122 -0.10 -21.71 8.58
C ILE A 122 -1.06 -21.64 7.36
N PRO A 123 -2.06 -20.74 7.38
CA PRO A 123 -2.55 -20.02 8.55
C PRO A 123 -3.32 -20.92 9.51
N ASN A 124 -3.13 -20.69 10.81
CA ASN A 124 -3.89 -21.36 11.85
C ASN A 124 -4.21 -20.41 13.02
N ILE A 125 -5.07 -20.86 13.92
CA ILE A 125 -5.51 -20.12 15.11
C ILE A 125 -4.59 -20.30 16.33
N HIS A 126 -3.38 -20.82 16.12
CA HIS A 126 -2.41 -21.20 17.16
C HIS A 126 -1.17 -20.31 17.14
N GLU A 127 -0.59 -20.09 15.96
CA GLU A 127 0.52 -19.19 15.69
C GLU A 127 0.16 -18.01 14.78
N GLY A 128 -1.02 -18.04 14.14
CA GLY A 128 -1.41 -17.06 13.13
C GLY A 128 -0.74 -17.35 11.79
N TRP A 129 0.18 -16.45 11.42
CA TRP A 129 1.04 -16.55 10.24
C TRP A 129 2.47 -17.00 10.56
N GLY A 130 2.76 -17.31 11.82
CA GLY A 130 4.03 -17.91 12.23
C GLY A 130 4.78 -17.11 13.30
N ARG A 131 5.96 -17.62 13.64
CA ARG A 131 6.87 -16.95 14.57
C ARG A 131 7.63 -15.82 13.89
N VAL A 132 7.67 -14.65 14.53
CA VAL A 132 8.44 -13.47 14.09
C VAL A 132 9.91 -13.83 13.84
N ASN A 133 10.45 -13.40 12.70
CA ASN A 133 11.86 -13.54 12.33
C ASN A 133 12.44 -12.19 11.88
N VAL A 134 12.97 -11.42 12.84
CA VAL A 134 13.51 -10.07 12.59
C VAL A 134 14.66 -10.09 11.57
N ALA A 135 15.46 -11.16 11.52
CA ALA A 135 16.59 -11.23 10.59
C ALA A 135 16.11 -11.24 9.13
N SER A 136 15.08 -12.04 8.81
CA SER A 136 14.45 -12.05 7.48
C SER A 136 13.62 -10.78 7.26
N ALA A 137 12.98 -10.22 8.29
CA ALA A 137 12.22 -8.98 8.18
C ALA A 137 13.07 -7.73 7.84
N THR A 138 14.40 -7.81 7.93
CA THR A 138 15.32 -6.68 7.71
C THR A 138 16.60 -7.08 6.97
N ASP A 139 16.59 -8.12 6.14
CA ASP A 139 17.75 -8.52 5.32
C ASP A 139 17.86 -7.74 4.00
N GLY A 140 16.78 -7.05 3.60
CA GLY A 140 16.69 -6.28 2.36
C GLY A 140 16.53 -7.13 1.10
N SER A 141 16.00 -8.35 1.23
CA SER A 141 15.65 -9.22 0.11
C SER A 141 14.23 -9.02 -0.42
N HIS A 142 13.33 -8.48 0.40
CA HIS A 142 11.93 -8.25 0.04
C HIS A 142 11.69 -6.86 -0.57
N ASP A 143 10.85 -6.81 -1.60
CA ASP A 143 10.32 -5.56 -2.15
C ASP A 143 8.98 -5.21 -1.48
N TYR A 144 8.56 -3.94 -1.56
CA TYR A 144 7.31 -3.49 -0.95
C TYR A 144 6.62 -2.37 -1.73
N ALA A 145 5.32 -2.21 -1.47
CA ALA A 145 4.55 -1.03 -1.87
C ALA A 145 3.72 -0.54 -0.66
N ASP A 146 3.94 0.72 -0.24
CA ASP A 146 3.21 1.35 0.87
C ASP A 146 2.20 2.36 0.30
N ASN A 147 1.06 1.85 -0.20
CA ASN A 147 0.13 2.61 -1.03
C ASN A 147 -0.80 3.48 -0.16
N THR A 148 -0.48 4.76 -0.09
CA THR A 148 -1.26 5.77 0.66
C THR A 148 -2.45 6.35 -0.11
N SER A 149 -2.49 6.22 -1.44
CA SER A 149 -3.65 6.60 -2.27
C SER A 149 -4.81 5.61 -2.10
N GLY A 150 -4.49 4.33 -1.91
CA GLY A 150 -5.45 3.27 -1.67
C GLY A 150 -6.25 2.84 -2.90
N VAL A 151 -7.23 1.96 -2.66
CA VAL A 151 -8.16 1.46 -3.68
C VAL A 151 -9.61 1.71 -3.28
N SER A 152 -10.46 1.99 -4.27
CA SER A 152 -11.91 2.22 -4.11
C SER A 152 -12.73 1.00 -4.53
N THR A 153 -13.99 0.92 -4.12
CA THR A 153 -14.94 -0.11 -4.54
C THR A 153 -14.95 -0.29 -6.06
N SER A 154 -14.86 -1.54 -6.52
CA SER A 154 -14.82 -1.97 -7.91
C SER A 154 -13.58 -1.53 -8.72
N ASN A 155 -12.59 -0.89 -8.10
CA ASN A 155 -11.30 -0.60 -8.73
C ASN A 155 -10.24 -1.64 -8.34
N THR A 156 -9.20 -1.74 -9.16
CA THR A 156 -8.02 -2.59 -8.91
C THR A 156 -6.76 -1.75 -8.96
N VAL A 157 -5.80 -2.03 -8.09
CA VAL A 157 -4.40 -1.60 -8.22
C VAL A 157 -3.56 -2.82 -8.53
N SER A 158 -2.87 -2.83 -9.67
CA SER A 158 -2.07 -3.96 -10.14
C SER A 158 -0.58 -3.67 -10.01
N TYR A 159 0.19 -4.66 -9.57
CA TYR A 159 1.64 -4.66 -9.57
C TYR A 159 2.15 -5.86 -10.35
N ASP A 160 3.21 -5.69 -11.15
CA ASP A 160 3.91 -6.81 -11.75
C ASP A 160 5.11 -7.21 -10.86
N VAL A 161 5.33 -8.51 -10.71
CA VAL A 161 6.44 -9.11 -9.95
C VAL A 161 7.24 -10.02 -10.87
N ASN A 162 8.51 -9.71 -11.09
CA ASN A 162 9.42 -10.55 -11.86
C ASN A 162 10.04 -11.63 -10.97
N VAL A 163 9.74 -12.89 -11.29
CA VAL A 163 10.25 -14.07 -10.58
C VAL A 163 11.31 -14.76 -11.43
N ALA A 164 12.48 -15.04 -10.85
CA ALA A 164 13.58 -15.75 -11.51
C ALA A 164 13.29 -17.26 -11.70
N GLY A 165 12.42 -17.81 -10.87
CA GLY A 165 11.89 -19.18 -10.95
C GLY A 165 12.50 -20.15 -9.95
N GLY A 166 11.72 -21.15 -9.54
CA GLY A 166 12.16 -22.30 -8.73
C GLY A 166 12.17 -22.08 -7.21
N GLY A 167 12.27 -20.83 -6.75
CA GLY A 167 12.08 -20.45 -5.34
C GLY A 167 10.61 -20.27 -4.96
N ALA A 168 10.36 -20.06 -3.66
CA ALA A 168 9.05 -19.63 -3.19
C ALA A 168 8.80 -18.16 -3.57
N LEU A 169 7.54 -17.79 -3.77
CA LEU A 169 7.06 -16.40 -3.87
C LEU A 169 6.08 -16.16 -2.72
N LYS A 170 6.38 -15.21 -1.83
CA LYS A 170 5.51 -14.87 -0.69
C LYS A 170 5.02 -13.44 -0.82
N VAL A 171 3.71 -13.26 -0.90
CA VAL A 171 3.08 -11.94 -0.99
C VAL A 171 2.11 -11.75 0.17
N SER A 172 2.21 -10.61 0.84
CA SER A 172 1.37 -10.24 1.99
C SER A 172 0.74 -8.87 1.79
N LEU A 173 -0.59 -8.84 1.69
CA LEU A 173 -1.42 -7.63 1.66
C LEU A 173 -1.95 -7.37 3.08
N VAL A 174 -1.77 -6.14 3.57
CA VAL A 174 -2.30 -5.70 4.88
C VAL A 174 -2.86 -4.29 4.76
N TRP A 175 -4.00 -4.04 5.40
CA TRP A 175 -4.55 -2.69 5.52
C TRP A 175 -4.97 -2.35 6.95
N SER A 176 -4.84 -1.07 7.31
CA SER A 176 -5.46 -0.52 8.52
C SER A 176 -6.91 -0.20 8.17
N ASP A 177 -7.80 -1.15 8.41
CA ASP A 177 -9.23 -1.05 8.12
C ASP A 177 -9.91 0.03 9.00
N TYR A 178 -11.05 0.52 8.53
CA TYR A 178 -11.89 1.47 9.27
C TYR A 178 -12.48 0.79 10.53
N PRO A 179 -12.60 1.50 11.67
CA PRO A 179 -13.17 0.91 12.88
C PRO A 179 -14.63 0.47 12.70
N SER A 180 -14.92 -0.80 12.98
CA SER A 180 -16.27 -1.34 13.00
C SER A 180 -17.00 -1.06 14.32
N THR A 181 -18.23 -1.57 14.46
CA THR A 181 -19.06 -1.46 15.66
C THR A 181 -19.06 -2.77 16.45
N GLU A 182 -19.05 -2.71 17.78
CA GLU A 182 -19.05 -3.89 18.67
C GLU A 182 -20.21 -4.88 18.45
N THR A 183 -21.30 -4.43 17.82
CA THR A 183 -22.49 -5.24 17.51
C THR A 183 -22.50 -5.86 16.11
N ALA A 184 -21.45 -5.65 15.31
CA ALA A 184 -21.37 -6.19 13.95
C ALA A 184 -21.07 -7.70 13.95
N SER A 185 -21.75 -8.47 13.10
CA SER A 185 -21.50 -9.91 12.94
C SER A 185 -20.20 -10.22 12.18
N VAL A 186 -19.67 -9.24 11.45
CA VAL A 186 -18.37 -9.25 10.78
C VAL A 186 -17.76 -7.86 11.01
N ASN A 187 -16.53 -7.78 11.52
CA ASN A 187 -15.88 -6.51 11.84
C ASN A 187 -15.00 -5.95 10.72
N LEU A 188 -14.90 -6.64 9.57
CA LEU A 188 -14.30 -6.08 8.36
C LEU A 188 -15.25 -5.00 7.79
N VAL A 189 -14.73 -3.80 7.54
CA VAL A 189 -15.49 -2.67 6.98
C VAL A 189 -15.15 -2.47 5.51
N ASN A 190 -13.86 -2.33 5.19
CA ASN A 190 -13.35 -2.27 3.83
C ASN A 190 -12.75 -3.63 3.45
N ASP A 191 -13.30 -4.23 2.39
CA ASP A 191 -13.02 -5.56 1.89
C ASP A 191 -12.14 -5.45 0.64
N LEU A 192 -10.88 -5.94 0.73
CA LEU A 192 -9.87 -5.92 -0.33
C LEU A 192 -9.44 -7.35 -0.67
N ASP A 193 -9.47 -7.71 -1.95
CA ASP A 193 -8.94 -8.99 -2.44
C ASP A 193 -7.48 -8.87 -2.87
N LEU A 194 -6.63 -9.80 -2.42
CA LEU A 194 -5.36 -10.14 -3.06
C LEU A 194 -5.59 -11.25 -4.09
N VAL A 195 -5.31 -10.97 -5.36
CA VAL A 195 -5.35 -11.96 -6.44
C VAL A 195 -4.00 -11.99 -7.13
N ILE A 196 -3.41 -13.17 -7.28
CA ILE A 196 -2.09 -13.33 -7.93
C ILE A 196 -2.23 -14.26 -9.13
N THR A 197 -1.83 -13.80 -10.30
CA THR A 197 -1.94 -14.53 -11.56
C THR A 197 -0.57 -14.74 -12.20
N GLY A 198 -0.27 -16.00 -12.53
CA GLY A 198 1.00 -16.40 -13.12
C GLY A 198 1.17 -16.08 -14.61
N PRO A 199 2.40 -16.22 -15.14
CA PRO A 199 2.73 -15.90 -16.53
C PRO A 199 1.78 -16.56 -17.54
N GLY A 200 1.18 -15.76 -18.40
CA GLY A 200 0.19 -16.23 -19.39
C GLY A 200 -1.25 -16.33 -18.87
N GLY A 201 -1.55 -15.75 -17.70
CA GLY A 201 -2.92 -15.65 -17.15
C GLY A 201 -3.33 -16.84 -16.27
N SER A 202 -2.38 -17.67 -15.86
CA SER A 202 -2.60 -18.88 -15.05
C SER A 202 -1.27 -19.38 -14.45
N PRO A 203 -1.26 -20.00 -13.27
CA PRO A 203 -2.38 -20.21 -12.35
C PRO A 203 -2.81 -18.93 -11.63
N THR A 204 -4.04 -18.90 -11.12
CA THR A 204 -4.54 -17.82 -10.25
C THR A 204 -4.67 -18.31 -8.81
N TYR A 205 -4.14 -17.53 -7.87
CA TYR A 205 -4.26 -17.68 -6.43
C TYR A 205 -5.09 -16.53 -5.84
N ARG A 206 -5.71 -16.76 -4.69
CA ARG A 206 -6.44 -15.75 -3.91
C ARG A 206 -5.90 -15.73 -2.49
N GLY A 207 -6.00 -14.58 -1.84
CA GLY A 207 -5.63 -14.43 -0.44
C GLY A 207 -6.24 -15.52 0.45
N ASN A 208 -5.43 -16.03 1.36
CA ASN A 208 -5.81 -16.95 2.43
C ASN A 208 -6.40 -18.32 1.98
N VAL A 209 -6.36 -18.65 0.68
CA VAL A 209 -6.65 -20.00 0.17
C VAL A 209 -5.43 -20.90 0.33
N PHE A 210 -5.31 -21.59 1.48
CA PHE A 210 -4.14 -22.42 1.83
C PHE A 210 -4.45 -23.91 2.05
N SER A 211 -3.42 -24.74 1.90
CA SER A 211 -3.35 -26.11 2.38
C SER A 211 -1.89 -26.49 2.61
N GLY A 212 -1.56 -27.05 3.78
CA GLY A 212 -0.21 -27.54 4.06
C GLY A 212 0.87 -26.44 4.14
N GLY A 213 0.52 -25.22 4.59
CA GLY A 213 1.45 -24.08 4.66
C GLY A 213 1.55 -23.26 3.37
N TRP A 214 0.94 -23.73 2.26
CA TRP A 214 1.10 -23.13 0.94
C TRP A 214 -0.25 -22.84 0.26
N SER A 215 -0.27 -21.77 -0.54
CA SER A 215 -1.48 -21.34 -1.25
C SER A 215 -1.89 -22.32 -2.35
N GLN A 216 -3.20 -22.48 -2.51
CA GLN A 216 -3.79 -23.34 -3.52
C GLN A 216 -4.45 -22.49 -4.63
N THR A 217 -4.48 -23.01 -5.85
CA THR A 217 -5.05 -22.30 -7.00
C THR A 217 -6.57 -22.25 -6.93
N GLY A 218 -7.17 -21.12 -7.31
CA GLY A 218 -8.62 -20.93 -7.29
C GLY A 218 -9.16 -20.59 -5.90
N GLY A 219 -10.13 -21.37 -5.42
CA GLY A 219 -10.83 -21.11 -4.15
C GLY A 219 -11.77 -19.91 -4.18
N SER A 220 -12.21 -19.50 -2.99
CA SER A 220 -12.98 -18.27 -2.75
C SER A 220 -12.08 -17.22 -2.11
N ALA A 221 -12.39 -15.95 -2.33
CA ALA A 221 -11.75 -14.84 -1.61
C ALA A 221 -12.04 -14.90 -0.10
N ASP A 222 -11.15 -14.31 0.71
CA ASP A 222 -11.44 -14.01 2.11
C ASP A 222 -12.48 -12.88 2.18
N ARG A 223 -13.28 -12.85 3.24
CA ARG A 223 -14.34 -11.84 3.45
C ARG A 223 -14.42 -11.37 4.90
N ILE A 224 -13.37 -11.64 5.68
CA ILE A 224 -13.30 -11.35 7.12
C ILE A 224 -11.94 -10.78 7.54
N ASN A 225 -10.82 -11.21 6.95
CA ASN A 225 -9.49 -10.79 7.40
C ASN A 225 -9.00 -9.50 6.71
N ASN A 226 -8.41 -8.57 7.47
CA ASN A 226 -7.68 -7.40 6.95
C ASN A 226 -6.19 -7.67 6.67
N VAL A 227 -5.89 -8.94 6.41
CA VAL A 227 -4.58 -9.52 6.11
C VAL A 227 -4.86 -10.64 5.12
N GLU A 228 -4.35 -10.51 3.90
CA GLU A 228 -4.41 -11.55 2.89
C GLU A 228 -3.01 -11.95 2.45
N ASN A 229 -2.71 -13.25 2.44
CA ASN A 229 -1.43 -13.79 2.00
C ASN A 229 -1.60 -14.73 0.81
N VAL A 230 -0.59 -14.77 -0.05
CA VAL A 230 -0.40 -15.80 -1.07
C VAL A 230 1.06 -16.27 -1.03
N TYR A 231 1.29 -17.50 -0.58
CA TYR A 231 2.62 -18.12 -0.48
C TYR A 231 2.69 -19.31 -1.45
N ILE A 232 3.42 -19.15 -2.54
CA ILE A 232 3.57 -20.14 -3.61
C ILE A 232 4.90 -20.87 -3.41
N GLN A 233 4.88 -22.18 -3.17
CA GLN A 233 6.07 -22.96 -2.78
C GLN A 233 7.17 -22.99 -3.84
N SER A 234 6.81 -23.03 -5.12
CA SER A 234 7.74 -22.98 -6.24
C SER A 234 7.11 -22.20 -7.39
N ALA A 235 7.42 -20.91 -7.46
CA ALA A 235 6.93 -20.03 -8.51
C ALA A 235 7.72 -20.24 -9.80
N GLY A 236 7.02 -20.35 -10.93
CA GLY A 236 7.62 -20.39 -12.25
C GLY A 236 8.28 -19.06 -12.63
N ALA A 237 9.32 -19.12 -13.46
CA ALA A 237 10.00 -17.93 -13.96
C ALA A 237 9.08 -17.08 -14.86
N GLY A 238 9.16 -15.75 -14.73
CA GLY A 238 8.40 -14.79 -15.54
C GLY A 238 7.76 -13.70 -14.69
N THR A 239 6.91 -12.89 -15.33
CA THR A 239 6.15 -11.82 -14.69
C THR A 239 4.83 -12.37 -14.15
N TRP A 240 4.61 -12.17 -12.86
CA TRP A 240 3.40 -12.49 -12.12
C TRP A 240 2.65 -11.18 -11.83
N THR A 241 1.35 -11.13 -12.11
CA THR A 241 0.54 -9.95 -11.81
C THR A 241 -0.13 -10.13 -10.45
N VAL A 242 -0.01 -9.10 -9.60
CA VAL A 242 -0.53 -9.02 -8.23
C VAL A 242 -1.57 -7.90 -8.19
N ASP A 243 -2.84 -8.30 -8.20
CA ASP A 243 -4.00 -7.41 -8.19
C ASP A 243 -4.52 -7.23 -6.76
N ILE A 244 -4.68 -5.97 -6.35
CA ILE A 244 -5.35 -5.57 -5.11
C ILE A 244 -6.71 -4.97 -5.53
N VAL A 245 -7.78 -5.72 -5.35
CA VAL A 245 -9.13 -5.33 -5.80
C VAL A 245 -9.93 -4.79 -4.62
N GLY A 246 -10.48 -3.58 -4.73
CA GLY A 246 -11.44 -3.06 -3.76
C GLY A 246 -12.80 -3.72 -3.95
N PHE A 247 -13.03 -4.90 -3.35
CA PHE A 247 -14.30 -5.63 -3.50
C PHE A 247 -15.48 -4.80 -2.96
N ASN A 248 -15.34 -4.27 -1.74
CA ASN A 248 -16.33 -3.38 -1.13
C ASN A 248 -15.65 -2.42 -0.15
N VAL A 249 -15.49 -1.16 -0.53
CA VAL A 249 -14.78 -0.14 0.23
C VAL A 249 -15.73 1.01 0.61
N PRO A 250 -16.69 0.81 1.55
CA PRO A 250 -17.66 1.82 1.95
C PRO A 250 -17.04 3.02 2.69
N GLN A 251 -15.80 2.91 3.17
CA GLN A 251 -15.02 4.01 3.76
C GLN A 251 -13.72 4.19 2.98
N GLY A 252 -13.86 4.57 1.70
CA GLY A 252 -12.77 4.57 0.72
C GLY A 252 -12.21 5.94 0.31
N ALA A 253 -11.11 5.99 -0.44
CA ALA A 253 -10.28 4.84 -0.83
C ALA A 253 -9.51 4.26 0.38
N GLN A 254 -9.25 2.95 0.41
CA GLN A 254 -8.56 2.27 1.51
C GLN A 254 -7.06 2.12 1.20
N PRO A 255 -6.17 2.79 1.96
CA PRO A 255 -4.72 2.57 1.88
C PRO A 255 -4.34 1.16 2.30
N PHE A 256 -3.29 0.61 1.69
CA PHE A 256 -2.79 -0.73 1.97
C PHE A 256 -1.27 -0.79 1.84
N ALA A 257 -0.67 -1.83 2.42
CA ALA A 257 0.71 -2.17 2.20
C ALA A 257 0.84 -3.59 1.64
N LEU A 258 1.79 -3.76 0.72
CA LEU A 258 2.16 -5.01 0.08
C LEU A 258 3.63 -5.29 0.40
N VAL A 259 3.96 -6.52 0.78
CA VAL A 259 5.34 -7.04 0.86
C VAL A 259 5.47 -8.26 -0.03
N VAL A 260 6.57 -8.34 -0.79
CA VAL A 260 6.88 -9.37 -1.77
C VAL A 260 8.28 -9.92 -1.51
N ASP A 261 8.37 -11.22 -1.22
CA ASP A 261 9.63 -11.97 -1.12
C ASP A 261 9.67 -13.06 -2.21
N GLY A 262 10.86 -13.34 -2.75
CA GLY A 262 11.07 -14.33 -3.82
C GLY A 262 10.83 -13.83 -5.25
N GLY A 263 10.57 -12.54 -5.43
CA GLY A 263 10.45 -11.86 -6.73
C GLY A 263 10.61 -10.35 -6.57
N SER A 264 10.90 -9.65 -7.67
CA SER A 264 11.11 -8.20 -7.64
C SER A 264 9.90 -7.43 -8.18
N LEU A 265 9.41 -6.45 -7.43
CA LEU A 265 8.35 -5.54 -7.87
C LEU A 265 8.84 -4.70 -9.06
N VAL A 266 8.08 -4.74 -10.15
CA VAL A 266 8.24 -3.84 -11.28
C VAL A 266 7.62 -2.51 -10.90
N VAL A 267 8.45 -1.60 -10.38
CA VAL A 267 8.10 -0.18 -10.40
C VAL A 267 7.96 0.22 -11.88
N PRO A 268 6.81 0.75 -12.32
CA PRO A 268 6.69 1.27 -13.68
C PRO A 268 7.83 2.26 -13.93
N PRO A 269 8.48 2.23 -15.11
CA PRO A 269 9.49 3.24 -15.42
C PRO A 269 8.86 4.62 -15.22
N PRO A 270 9.56 5.59 -14.60
CA PRO A 270 9.03 6.94 -14.44
C PRO A 270 8.56 7.45 -15.80
N PRO A 271 7.37 8.07 -15.89
CA PRO A 271 6.82 8.51 -17.16
C PRO A 271 7.88 9.30 -17.92
N SER A 272 8.08 8.94 -19.19
CA SER A 272 9.11 9.52 -20.04
C SER A 272 8.57 10.67 -20.90
N SER A 273 7.25 10.67 -21.10
CA SER A 273 6.54 11.56 -22.00
C SER A 273 5.30 12.20 -21.39
N MET A 274 4.83 13.26 -22.05
CA MET A 274 3.62 14.00 -21.71
C MET A 274 2.90 14.47 -22.98
N HIS A 275 1.60 14.68 -22.91
CA HIS A 275 0.75 15.17 -24.00
C HIS A 275 -0.29 16.16 -23.50
N VAL A 276 -0.91 16.88 -24.42
CA VAL A 276 -2.12 17.64 -24.10
C VAL A 276 -3.28 16.65 -24.03
N GLY A 277 -3.83 16.48 -22.84
CA GLY A 277 -5.00 15.64 -22.60
C GLY A 277 -6.32 16.37 -22.89
N ASP A 278 -6.33 17.72 -22.88
CA ASP A 278 -7.55 18.50 -23.10
C ASP A 278 -7.29 19.97 -23.50
N LEU A 279 -8.25 20.59 -24.21
CA LEU A 279 -8.24 22.00 -24.64
C LEU A 279 -9.63 22.68 -24.54
N ASP A 280 -10.18 22.89 -23.35
CA ASP A 280 -11.40 23.70 -23.13
C ASP A 280 -11.30 25.15 -23.70
N SER A 281 -12.44 25.73 -24.12
CA SER A 281 -12.55 27.18 -24.33
C SER A 281 -13.72 27.89 -23.63
N SER A 282 -13.49 29.15 -23.26
CA SER A 282 -14.51 30.06 -22.73
C SER A 282 -14.34 31.48 -23.30
N THR A 283 -15.40 32.28 -23.26
CA THR A 283 -15.38 33.66 -23.80
C THR A 283 -16.05 34.67 -22.89
N ALA A 284 -15.66 35.94 -23.06
CA ALA A 284 -16.26 37.07 -22.35
C ALA A 284 -16.48 38.27 -23.29
N THR A 285 -17.58 38.99 -23.11
CA THR A 285 -17.88 40.21 -23.87
C THR A 285 -17.06 41.40 -23.34
N GLY A 286 -16.32 42.05 -24.23
CA GLY A 286 -15.50 43.23 -23.95
C GLY A 286 -16.16 44.56 -24.36
N ARG A 287 -15.50 45.68 -24.01
CA ARG A 287 -16.01 47.03 -24.36
C ARG A 287 -16.01 47.26 -25.86
N GLY A 288 -17.07 47.92 -26.35
CA GLY A 288 -17.21 48.28 -27.78
C GLY A 288 -17.59 47.13 -28.71
N GLY A 289 -18.11 46.02 -28.17
CA GLY A 289 -18.48 44.82 -28.93
C GLY A 289 -17.30 43.91 -29.28
N LYS A 290 -16.10 44.24 -28.80
CA LYS A 290 -14.96 43.31 -28.76
C LYS A 290 -15.27 42.16 -27.80
N TRP A 291 -14.44 41.13 -27.83
CA TRP A 291 -14.57 39.97 -26.97
C TRP A 291 -13.20 39.40 -26.62
N ASP A 292 -13.17 38.58 -25.58
CA ASP A 292 -11.99 37.91 -25.08
C ASP A 292 -12.23 36.39 -25.16
N ALA A 293 -11.21 35.63 -25.50
CA ALA A 293 -11.21 34.16 -25.53
C ALA A 293 -10.18 33.62 -24.54
N THR A 294 -10.54 32.64 -23.72
CA THR A 294 -9.64 31.94 -22.80
C THR A 294 -9.65 30.46 -23.13
N ILE A 295 -8.48 29.90 -23.40
CA ILE A 295 -8.28 28.44 -23.48
C ILE A 295 -7.83 27.96 -22.11
N THR A 296 -8.37 26.85 -21.63
CA THR A 296 -7.75 26.06 -20.56
C THR A 296 -7.16 24.80 -21.19
N ILE A 297 -5.92 24.48 -20.83
CA ILE A 297 -5.14 23.37 -21.37
C ILE A 297 -4.83 22.42 -20.23
N THR A 298 -5.17 21.15 -20.40
CA THR A 298 -4.80 20.07 -19.48
C THR A 298 -3.63 19.27 -20.08
N VAL A 299 -2.59 19.02 -19.31
CA VAL A 299 -1.41 18.22 -19.70
C VAL A 299 -1.32 17.00 -18.80
N HIS A 300 -1.21 15.83 -19.42
CA HIS A 300 -1.02 14.56 -18.73
C HIS A 300 0.33 13.93 -19.09
N ASP A 301 0.76 12.94 -18.30
CA ASP A 301 1.82 12.01 -18.66
C ASP A 301 1.27 10.79 -19.42
N GLU A 302 2.16 9.87 -19.82
CA GLU A 302 1.80 8.63 -20.52
C GLU A 302 0.91 7.66 -19.72
N SER A 303 0.64 7.93 -18.44
CA SER A 303 -0.31 7.19 -17.58
C SER A 303 -1.61 7.97 -17.32
N GLU A 304 -1.85 9.05 -18.06
CA GLU A 304 -2.96 10.00 -17.90
C GLU A 304 -3.00 10.72 -16.55
N ALA A 305 -1.87 10.81 -15.84
CA ALA A 305 -1.78 11.57 -14.59
C ALA A 305 -1.43 13.05 -14.86
N PRO A 306 -1.98 14.01 -14.07
CA PRO A 306 -1.80 15.44 -14.32
C PRO A 306 -0.36 15.92 -14.12
N VAL A 307 0.22 16.56 -15.13
CA VAL A 307 1.60 17.05 -15.12
C VAL A 307 1.65 18.51 -14.67
N SER A 308 2.12 18.75 -13.45
CA SER A 308 2.41 20.11 -12.94
C SER A 308 3.75 20.64 -13.47
N GLY A 309 3.84 21.95 -13.72
CA GLY A 309 5.08 22.61 -14.14
C GLY A 309 5.41 22.50 -15.64
N ALA A 310 4.57 21.85 -16.44
CA ALA A 310 4.69 21.84 -17.89
C ALA A 310 4.40 23.22 -18.48
N THR A 311 5.32 23.76 -19.28
CA THR A 311 5.13 25.03 -19.97
C THR A 311 4.50 24.79 -21.33
N VAL A 312 3.22 25.12 -21.48
CA VAL A 312 2.48 25.07 -22.74
C VAL A 312 2.77 26.34 -23.54
N SER A 313 2.97 26.22 -24.84
CA SER A 313 3.13 27.34 -25.77
C SER A 313 2.31 27.13 -27.04
N GLY A 314 1.77 28.20 -27.60
CA GLY A 314 0.96 28.14 -28.82
C GLY A 314 0.76 29.48 -29.50
N SER A 315 -0.02 29.48 -30.58
CA SER A 315 -0.28 30.66 -31.40
C SER A 315 -1.76 30.82 -31.76
N TRP A 316 -2.16 32.09 -31.89
CA TRP A 316 -3.50 32.50 -32.28
C TRP A 316 -3.57 32.77 -33.78
N SER A 317 -4.66 32.32 -34.41
CA SER A 317 -4.95 32.54 -35.83
C SER A 317 -6.46 32.77 -36.07
N ALA A 318 -6.89 32.74 -37.34
CA ALA A 318 -8.29 32.75 -37.77
C ALA A 318 -9.21 33.85 -37.16
N GLY A 319 -8.68 35.05 -36.93
CA GLY A 319 -9.41 36.18 -36.35
C GLY A 319 -8.64 36.96 -35.28
N ALA A 320 -7.54 36.37 -34.79
CA ALA A 320 -6.52 36.99 -33.96
C ALA A 320 -5.10 36.59 -34.45
N SER A 321 -4.06 37.14 -33.82
CA SER A 321 -2.65 36.83 -34.12
C SER A 321 -1.75 36.95 -32.90
N GLY A 322 -0.56 36.33 -32.94
CA GLY A 322 0.45 36.34 -31.89
C GLY A 322 0.48 35.05 -31.07
N SER A 323 1.47 34.90 -30.20
CA SER A 323 1.65 33.72 -29.34
C SER A 323 0.99 33.86 -27.96
N GLY A 324 0.90 32.74 -27.25
CA GLY A 324 0.56 32.65 -25.83
C GLY A 324 1.32 31.50 -25.18
N SER A 325 1.50 31.55 -23.86
CA SER A 325 2.11 30.48 -23.07
C SER A 325 1.59 30.53 -21.63
N CYS A 326 1.52 29.36 -20.99
CA CYS A 326 1.17 29.20 -19.58
C CYS A 326 1.94 28.02 -18.97
N VAL A 327 1.97 27.92 -17.63
CA VAL A 327 2.61 26.81 -16.91
C VAL A 327 1.55 26.09 -16.09
N THR A 328 1.49 24.77 -16.19
CA THR A 328 0.50 23.94 -15.50
C THR A 328 0.66 23.96 -13.98
N ASN A 329 -0.48 23.96 -13.29
CA ASN A 329 -0.59 23.87 -11.85
C ASN A 329 -0.59 22.41 -11.36
N GLY A 330 -0.83 22.20 -10.06
CA GLY A 330 -0.93 20.86 -9.45
C GLY A 330 -2.05 19.95 -9.97
N SER A 331 -3.01 20.46 -10.75
CA SER A 331 -4.04 19.67 -11.44
C SER A 331 -3.75 19.50 -12.94
N GLY A 332 -2.51 19.73 -13.38
CA GLY A 332 -2.11 19.57 -14.78
C GLY A 332 -2.61 20.68 -15.70
N GLN A 333 -3.18 21.76 -15.17
CA GLN A 333 -3.93 22.74 -15.95
C GLN A 333 -3.28 24.13 -15.97
N CYS A 334 -3.37 24.80 -17.12
CA CYS A 334 -3.12 26.25 -17.22
C CYS A 334 -3.99 26.91 -18.29
N SER A 335 -4.03 28.24 -18.32
CA SER A 335 -4.92 28.97 -19.23
C SER A 335 -4.21 30.09 -19.99
N ILE A 336 -4.65 30.33 -21.23
CA ILE A 336 -4.12 31.37 -22.13
C ILE A 336 -5.30 32.22 -22.62
N THR A 337 -5.29 33.51 -22.29
CA THR A 337 -6.33 34.47 -22.70
C THR A 337 -5.87 35.38 -23.83
N LYS A 338 -6.72 35.52 -24.86
CA LYS A 338 -6.61 36.51 -25.91
C LYS A 338 -7.69 37.57 -25.75
N SER A 339 -7.30 38.73 -25.21
CA SER A 339 -8.20 39.86 -25.03
C SER A 339 -8.33 40.76 -26.25
N ASN A 340 -9.40 41.56 -26.28
CA ASN A 340 -9.66 42.62 -27.25
C ASN A 340 -9.81 42.16 -28.71
N ILE A 341 -10.28 40.92 -28.93
CA ILE A 341 -10.56 40.38 -30.27
C ILE A 341 -11.57 41.28 -30.99
N SER A 342 -11.37 41.44 -32.30
CA SER A 342 -12.21 42.32 -33.11
C SER A 342 -13.66 41.89 -33.08
N LYS A 343 -14.58 42.86 -32.95
CA LYS A 343 -16.03 42.63 -33.03
C LYS A 343 -16.49 42.01 -34.35
N ASN A 344 -15.66 42.13 -35.40
CA ASN A 344 -15.88 41.59 -36.73
C ASN A 344 -15.28 40.18 -36.93
N SER A 345 -14.46 39.68 -36.00
CA SER A 345 -14.02 38.28 -35.98
C SER A 345 -15.13 37.44 -35.35
N SER A 346 -15.68 36.48 -36.09
CA SER A 346 -16.71 35.54 -35.62
C SER A 346 -16.14 34.39 -34.78
N SER A 347 -14.85 34.14 -34.89
CA SER A 347 -14.10 33.10 -34.21
C SER A 347 -12.64 33.52 -34.06
N VAL A 348 -11.88 32.73 -33.30
CA VAL A 348 -10.42 32.66 -33.31
C VAL A 348 -10.00 31.20 -33.15
N THR A 349 -8.79 30.85 -33.57
CA THR A 349 -8.23 29.51 -33.33
C THR A 349 -6.97 29.65 -32.50
N PHE A 350 -6.82 28.82 -31.47
CA PHE A 350 -5.55 28.62 -30.77
C PHE A 350 -4.97 27.27 -31.18
N THR A 351 -3.66 27.21 -31.37
CA THR A 351 -2.94 25.96 -31.71
C THR A 351 -1.72 25.84 -30.80
N VAL A 352 -1.65 24.74 -30.04
CA VAL A 352 -0.48 24.39 -29.23
C VAL A 352 0.68 24.08 -30.17
N SER A 353 1.79 24.80 -30.02
CA SER A 353 2.99 24.62 -30.81
C SER A 353 4.01 23.72 -30.13
N ASN A 354 4.09 23.75 -28.80
CA ASN A 354 5.02 22.93 -28.02
C ASN A 354 4.62 22.92 -26.53
N VAL A 355 4.95 21.84 -25.83
CA VAL A 355 4.93 21.77 -24.37
C VAL A 355 6.34 21.40 -23.90
N THR A 356 6.86 22.02 -22.84
CA THR A 356 8.20 21.72 -22.30
C THR A 356 8.18 21.50 -20.80
N HIS A 357 8.87 20.45 -20.34
CA HIS A 357 9.01 20.10 -18.93
C HIS A 357 10.46 19.72 -18.63
N ALA A 358 10.85 19.67 -17.35
CA ALA A 358 12.23 19.38 -16.94
C ALA A 358 12.64 17.92 -17.18
N THR A 359 11.69 16.99 -17.10
CA THR A 359 11.92 15.54 -17.13
C THR A 359 11.09 14.78 -18.17
N LEU A 360 10.07 15.43 -18.77
CA LEU A 360 9.11 14.78 -19.67
C LEU A 360 9.25 15.32 -21.09
N VAL A 361 9.22 14.42 -22.08
CA VAL A 361 9.26 14.75 -23.51
C VAL A 361 7.83 14.94 -24.04
N TYR A 362 7.56 16.04 -24.73
CA TYR A 362 6.25 16.26 -25.33
C TYR A 362 6.01 15.34 -26.53
N ASN A 363 5.00 14.47 -26.42
CA ASN A 363 4.53 13.59 -27.48
C ASN A 363 3.21 14.12 -28.06
N SER A 364 3.31 15.05 -29.01
CA SER A 364 2.12 15.62 -29.68
C SER A 364 1.29 14.59 -30.47
N GLY A 365 1.82 13.38 -30.72
CA GLY A 365 1.08 12.29 -31.35
C GLY A 365 0.09 11.58 -30.40
N ALA A 366 0.22 11.80 -29.09
CA ALA A 366 -0.71 11.31 -28.06
C ALA A 366 -1.71 12.39 -27.58
N ASN A 367 -1.65 13.60 -28.14
CA ASN A 367 -2.63 14.65 -27.87
C ASN A 367 -4.04 14.15 -28.19
N HIS A 368 -4.96 14.37 -27.26
CA HIS A 368 -6.35 14.00 -27.41
C HIS A 368 -7.28 15.02 -26.73
N ASP A 369 -8.57 14.70 -26.79
CA ASP A 369 -9.67 15.50 -26.28
C ASP A 369 -10.78 14.49 -25.90
N PRO A 370 -11.22 14.44 -24.62
CA PRO A 370 -12.25 13.51 -24.17
C PRO A 370 -13.69 13.90 -24.55
N ASP A 371 -13.96 15.18 -24.81
CA ASP A 371 -15.32 15.71 -24.99
C ASP A 371 -15.68 16.01 -26.46
N GLY A 372 -14.66 16.26 -27.29
CA GLY A 372 -14.74 16.39 -28.74
C GLY A 372 -14.95 17.80 -29.27
N ASP A 373 -14.74 18.85 -28.46
CA ASP A 373 -14.79 20.25 -28.92
C ASP A 373 -13.54 20.69 -29.73
N SER A 374 -12.46 19.88 -29.68
CA SER A 374 -11.15 20.16 -30.24
C SER A 374 -10.48 18.89 -30.84
N ASN A 375 -9.16 18.75 -30.64
CA ASN A 375 -8.34 17.59 -31.03
C ASN A 375 -7.04 17.50 -30.20
N GLY A 376 -7.02 18.08 -29.00
CA GLY A 376 -5.82 18.19 -28.15
C GLY A 376 -4.69 19.07 -28.70
N THR A 377 -4.77 19.55 -29.95
CA THR A 377 -3.70 20.35 -30.59
C THR A 377 -4.18 21.74 -30.99
N SER A 378 -5.45 21.89 -31.34
CA SER A 378 -6.05 23.17 -31.70
C SER A 378 -7.54 23.22 -31.39
N ILE A 379 -7.99 24.35 -30.84
CA ILE A 379 -9.40 24.64 -30.58
C ILE A 379 -9.86 25.90 -31.32
N VAL A 380 -11.10 25.87 -31.83
CA VAL A 380 -11.78 27.00 -32.46
C VAL A 380 -12.75 27.63 -31.47
N VAL A 381 -12.40 28.82 -30.97
CA VAL A 381 -13.26 29.58 -30.06
C VAL A 381 -14.23 30.44 -30.87
N LEU A 382 -15.52 30.23 -30.67
CA LEU A 382 -16.57 31.04 -31.27
C LEU A 382 -16.84 32.31 -30.45
N LYS A 383 -17.19 33.40 -31.13
CA LYS A 383 -17.59 34.66 -30.48
C LYS A 383 -18.89 34.48 -29.67
N PRO A 384 -18.99 35.07 -28.46
CA PRO A 384 -20.23 35.10 -27.66
C PRO A 384 -21.34 36.00 -28.23
#